data_AF-A0A935ADX0-F1
#
_entry.id   AF-A0A935ADX0-F1
#
_cell.length_a   1.000
_cell.length_b   1.000
_cell.length_c   1.000
_cell.angle_alpha   90.00
_cell.angle_beta   90.00
_cell.angle_gamma   90.00
#
_symmetry.space_group_name_H-M   'P 1'
#
loop_
_entity.id
_entity.type
_entity.pdbx_description
1 polymer ?
#
loop_
_entity_poly.entity_id
_entity_poly.type
_entity_poly.pdbx_seq_one_letter_code
_entity_poly.pdbx_strand_id
1 'polypeptide(L)'
;MTVRGGEEGQVSVAGQTLSPDQTEYSVTTVNDQIQIVVNYTGKRSSDPPVHLEISVPNNAALTIETDSASIAVRDYSGELEAASVSGDVLIEDAQGAITARSNRGDVTVKNSAGIISVVGNYGLLTLDGANGDIGVSTIMGTINFTGLIHAGDNVRLETDHGPVDVTLEADSTLTLAAQSTSGDMACMVSGVNSSTRWCDGQFGTGDGALQIRTVSGAVWIRTMP
;
A
#
# COMPACT_ATOMS: atom_id res chain seq x y z
N MET A 1 -13.27 -7.49 -4.03
CA MET A 1 -13.65 -6.79 -5.28
C MET A 1 -12.39 -6.43 -6.04
N THR A 2 -12.49 -6.33 -7.36
CA THR A 2 -11.40 -5.91 -8.25
C THR A 2 -11.84 -4.65 -8.99
N VAL A 3 -11.00 -3.63 -9.01
CA VAL A 3 -11.16 -2.40 -9.78
C VAL A 3 -10.02 -2.31 -10.79
N ARG A 4 -10.32 -1.91 -12.03
CA ARG A 4 -9.32 -1.73 -13.08
C ARG A 4 -9.46 -0.37 -13.75
N GLY A 5 -8.35 0.21 -14.18
CA GLY A 5 -8.37 1.31 -15.12
C GLY A 5 -8.94 0.87 -16.47
N GLY A 6 -9.78 1.72 -17.06
CA GLY A 6 -10.57 1.43 -18.25
C GLY A 6 -10.64 2.61 -19.21
N GLU A 7 -11.50 2.47 -20.22
CA GLU A 7 -11.72 3.47 -21.26
C GLU A 7 -12.25 4.80 -20.69
N GLU A 8 -11.85 5.91 -21.32
CA GLU A 8 -12.37 7.23 -20.95
C GLU A 8 -13.89 7.30 -21.04
N GLY A 9 -14.51 7.94 -20.04
CA GLY A 9 -15.95 8.21 -20.02
C GLY A 9 -16.84 7.00 -19.76
N GLN A 10 -16.29 5.82 -19.48
CA GLN A 10 -17.06 4.61 -19.21
C GLN A 10 -16.75 4.03 -17.82
N VAL A 11 -17.80 3.85 -17.02
CA VAL A 11 -17.75 2.99 -15.82
C VAL A 11 -18.57 1.75 -16.10
N SER A 12 -18.00 0.58 -15.85
CA SER A 12 -18.72 -0.69 -15.95
C SER A 12 -18.61 -1.48 -14.65
N VAL A 13 -19.69 -2.15 -14.29
CA VAL A 13 -19.77 -3.03 -13.13
C VAL A 13 -20.18 -4.41 -13.62
N ALA A 14 -19.31 -5.38 -13.43
CA ALA A 14 -19.56 -6.79 -13.66
C ALA A 14 -19.42 -7.54 -12.33
N GLY A 15 -20.13 -8.65 -12.19
CA GLY A 15 -20.04 -9.43 -10.98
C GLY A 15 -20.73 -10.78 -11.13
N GLN A 16 -20.25 -11.75 -10.37
CA GLN A 16 -20.90 -13.03 -10.21
C GLN A 16 -21.13 -13.26 -8.71
N THR A 17 -22.35 -13.64 -8.35
CA THR A 17 -22.72 -14.03 -7.00
C THR A 17 -23.45 -15.36 -7.06
N LEU A 18 -23.09 -16.27 -6.15
CA LEU A 18 -23.79 -17.54 -5.95
C LEU A 18 -24.97 -17.39 -4.96
N SER A 19 -25.16 -16.19 -4.40
CA SER A 19 -26.21 -15.83 -3.45
C SER A 19 -26.84 -14.48 -3.84
N PRO A 20 -27.58 -14.42 -4.97
CA PRO A 20 -28.19 -13.19 -5.46
C PRO A 20 -29.25 -12.62 -4.51
N ASP A 21 -29.87 -13.46 -3.68
CA ASP A 21 -30.82 -13.09 -2.63
C ASP A 21 -30.16 -12.40 -1.42
N GLN A 22 -28.84 -12.51 -1.28
CA GLN A 22 -28.07 -11.92 -0.18
C GLN A 22 -27.30 -10.66 -0.59
N THR A 23 -27.36 -10.28 -1.86
CA THR A 23 -26.58 -9.18 -2.44
C THR A 23 -27.52 -8.14 -3.02
N GLU A 24 -27.57 -6.96 -2.41
CA GLU A 24 -28.23 -5.78 -2.98
C GLU A 24 -27.15 -4.81 -3.46
N TYR A 25 -27.31 -4.24 -4.65
CA TYR A 25 -26.42 -3.19 -5.13
C TYR A 25 -27.21 -2.06 -5.78
N SER A 26 -26.66 -0.85 -5.71
CA SER A 26 -27.16 0.31 -6.42
C SER A 26 -26.02 1.05 -7.10
N VAL A 27 -26.31 1.56 -8.29
CA VAL A 27 -25.42 2.48 -9.01
C VAL A 27 -26.19 3.77 -9.19
N THR A 28 -25.72 4.85 -8.57
CA THR A 28 -26.36 6.16 -8.60
C THR A 28 -25.37 7.21 -9.07
N THR A 29 -25.85 8.24 -9.75
CA THR A 29 -25.06 9.43 -10.04
C THR A 29 -25.50 10.54 -9.10
N VAL A 30 -24.58 11.02 -8.26
CA VAL A 30 -24.83 12.08 -7.27
C VAL A 30 -23.68 13.08 -7.36
N ASN A 31 -23.99 14.36 -7.59
CA ASN A 31 -22.99 15.43 -7.69
C ASN A 31 -21.84 15.13 -8.66
N ASP A 32 -22.16 14.66 -9.87
CA ASP A 32 -21.19 14.24 -10.91
C ASP A 32 -20.25 13.09 -10.48
N GLN A 33 -20.57 12.37 -9.41
CA GLN A 33 -19.89 11.16 -8.97
C GLN A 33 -20.76 9.93 -9.22
N ILE A 34 -20.14 8.84 -9.70
CA ILE A 34 -20.79 7.53 -9.80
C ILE A 34 -20.56 6.82 -8.47
N GLN A 35 -21.63 6.62 -7.71
CA GLN A 35 -21.62 5.90 -6.44
C GLN A 35 -22.12 4.48 -6.67
N ILE A 36 -21.30 3.50 -6.27
CA ILE A 36 -21.65 2.08 -6.31
C ILE A 36 -21.73 1.60 -4.86
N VAL A 37 -22.93 1.28 -4.39
CA VAL A 37 -23.15 0.75 -3.04
C VAL A 37 -23.50 -0.71 -3.16
N VAL A 38 -22.83 -1.56 -2.39
CA VAL A 38 -23.05 -3.00 -2.37
C VAL A 38 -23.28 -3.43 -0.93
N ASN A 39 -24.49 -3.92 -0.65
CA ASN A 39 -24.87 -4.47 0.63
C ASN A 39 -24.91 -5.99 0.53
N TYR A 40 -24.06 -6.66 1.31
CA TYR A 40 -24.05 -8.10 1.42
C TYR A 40 -24.53 -8.52 2.81
N THR A 41 -25.56 -9.37 2.85
CA THR A 41 -26.22 -9.79 4.10
C THR A 41 -25.92 -11.23 4.49
N GLY A 42 -25.02 -11.92 3.78
CA GLY A 42 -24.55 -13.25 4.17
C GLY A 42 -23.95 -13.22 5.57
N LYS A 43 -24.39 -14.15 6.43
CA LYS A 43 -24.06 -14.14 7.87
C LYS A 43 -23.19 -15.32 8.29
N ARG A 44 -22.92 -16.26 7.39
CA ARG A 44 -22.14 -17.46 7.70
C ARG A 44 -20.81 -17.41 6.97
N SER A 45 -19.76 -17.89 7.66
CA SER A 45 -18.44 -18.10 7.05
C SER A 45 -18.46 -19.07 5.86
N SER A 46 -19.53 -19.85 5.69
CA SER A 46 -19.74 -20.77 4.56
C SER A 46 -20.42 -20.12 3.35
N ASP A 47 -20.93 -18.90 3.47
CA ASP A 47 -21.65 -18.25 2.38
C ASP A 47 -20.64 -17.87 1.27
N PRO A 48 -20.95 -18.17 0.00
CA PRO A 48 -20.00 -17.96 -1.09
C PRO A 48 -19.69 -16.47 -1.28
N PRO A 49 -18.42 -16.11 -1.52
CA PRO A 49 -18.03 -14.71 -1.62
C PRO A 49 -18.64 -14.05 -2.86
N VAL A 50 -19.06 -12.79 -2.71
CA VAL A 50 -19.43 -11.92 -3.84
C VAL A 50 -18.15 -11.43 -4.51
N HIS A 51 -17.98 -11.70 -5.80
CA HIS A 51 -16.89 -11.13 -6.59
C HIS A 51 -17.45 -10.07 -7.54
N LEU A 52 -16.92 -8.85 -7.41
CA LEU A 52 -17.23 -7.72 -8.27
C LEU A 52 -15.98 -7.29 -9.02
N GLU A 53 -16.16 -7.00 -10.30
CA GLU A 53 -15.19 -6.38 -11.19
C GLU A 53 -15.74 -5.03 -11.63
N ILE A 54 -15.01 -3.96 -11.36
CA ILE A 54 -15.41 -2.59 -11.71
C ILE A 54 -14.33 -2.02 -12.63
N SER A 55 -14.73 -1.53 -13.80
CA SER A 55 -13.86 -0.76 -14.67
C SER A 55 -14.16 0.72 -14.49
N VAL A 56 -13.13 1.53 -14.26
CA VAL A 56 -13.26 2.98 -14.11
C VAL A 56 -12.31 3.70 -15.07
N PRO A 57 -12.68 4.87 -15.61
CA PRO A 57 -11.78 5.65 -16.45
C PRO A 57 -10.50 6.01 -15.70
N ASN A 58 -9.35 5.95 -16.38
CA ASN A 58 -8.14 6.57 -15.86
C ASN A 58 -8.36 8.07 -15.63
N ASN A 59 -7.69 8.61 -14.62
CA ASN A 59 -7.74 9.98 -14.12
C ASN A 59 -9.06 10.38 -13.44
N ALA A 60 -10.06 9.49 -13.37
CA ALA A 60 -11.24 9.73 -12.54
C ALA A 60 -10.91 9.45 -11.07
N ALA A 61 -11.09 10.43 -10.19
CA ALA A 61 -10.86 10.23 -8.74
C ALA A 61 -11.71 9.06 -8.22
N LEU A 62 -11.07 8.12 -7.53
CA LEU A 62 -11.64 6.85 -7.12
C LEU A 62 -11.54 6.67 -5.61
N THR A 63 -12.69 6.50 -4.95
CA THR A 63 -12.78 6.15 -3.52
C THR A 63 -13.45 4.80 -3.37
N ILE A 64 -12.84 3.88 -2.62
CA ILE A 64 -13.33 2.54 -2.35
C ILE A 64 -13.28 2.32 -0.84
N GLU A 65 -14.42 2.02 -0.22
CA GLU A 65 -14.51 1.73 1.20
C GLU A 65 -15.22 0.40 1.42
N THR A 66 -14.69 -0.42 2.33
CA THR A 66 -15.27 -1.71 2.69
C THR A 66 -15.08 -1.97 4.19
N ASP A 67 -15.99 -2.73 4.81
CA ASP A 67 -15.74 -3.21 6.17
C ASP A 67 -14.81 -4.42 6.15
N SER A 68 -15.22 -5.50 5.47
CA SER A 68 -14.54 -6.80 5.53
C SER A 68 -14.09 -7.35 4.18
N ALA A 69 -14.47 -6.72 3.07
CA ALA A 69 -14.14 -7.22 1.75
C ALA A 69 -12.72 -6.80 1.35
N SER A 70 -11.96 -7.70 0.72
CA SER A 70 -10.68 -7.33 0.14
C SER A 70 -10.87 -6.45 -1.10
N ILE A 71 -9.99 -5.47 -1.27
CA ILE A 71 -9.95 -4.55 -2.40
C ILE A 71 -8.71 -4.89 -3.24
N ALA A 72 -8.88 -5.02 -4.55
CA ALA A 72 -7.78 -5.07 -5.50
C ALA A 72 -7.96 -3.98 -6.54
N VAL A 73 -6.97 -3.12 -6.74
CA VAL A 73 -6.94 -2.10 -7.81
C VAL A 73 -5.77 -2.40 -8.73
N ARG A 74 -6.01 -2.42 -10.04
CA ARG A 74 -4.99 -2.72 -11.06
C ARG A 74 -5.02 -1.75 -12.22
N ASP A 75 -3.87 -1.51 -12.83
CA ASP A 75 -3.74 -0.80 -14.12
C ASP A 75 -4.41 0.59 -14.10
N TYR A 76 -4.29 1.32 -12.98
CA TYR A 76 -5.05 2.54 -12.74
C TYR A 76 -4.13 3.76 -12.60
N SER A 77 -4.46 4.85 -13.28
CA SER A 77 -3.80 6.15 -13.12
C SER A 77 -4.77 7.18 -12.58
N GLY A 78 -4.38 7.97 -11.58
CA GLY A 78 -5.23 9.03 -11.03
C GLY A 78 -5.11 9.21 -9.50
N GLU A 79 -6.15 9.78 -8.90
CA GLU A 79 -6.29 9.89 -7.45
C GLU A 79 -7.10 8.70 -6.92
N LEU A 80 -6.49 7.93 -6.02
CA LEU A 80 -7.06 6.71 -5.46
C LEU A 80 -7.05 6.75 -3.93
N GLU A 81 -8.21 6.52 -3.33
CA GLU A 81 -8.36 6.22 -1.91
C GLU A 81 -9.04 4.85 -1.74
N ALA A 82 -8.31 3.88 -1.21
CA ALA A 82 -8.80 2.52 -0.95
C ALA A 82 -8.69 2.21 0.55
N ALA A 83 -9.82 1.93 1.20
CA ALA A 83 -9.88 1.69 2.64
C ALA A 83 -10.68 0.43 3.00
N SER A 84 -10.13 -0.36 3.92
CA SER A 84 -10.84 -1.48 4.54
C SER A 84 -10.67 -1.51 6.05
N VAL A 85 -11.65 -2.02 6.79
CA VAL A 85 -11.50 -2.25 8.24
C VAL A 85 -10.76 -3.56 8.51
N SER A 86 -11.09 -4.63 7.80
CA SER A 86 -10.48 -5.95 8.00
C SER A 86 -10.16 -6.70 6.72
N GLY A 87 -10.52 -6.18 5.55
CA GLY A 87 -10.11 -6.74 4.27
C GLY A 87 -8.70 -6.32 3.89
N ASP A 88 -8.07 -7.14 3.05
CA ASP A 88 -6.77 -6.82 2.46
C ASP A 88 -6.93 -5.80 1.33
N VAL A 89 -5.91 -4.95 1.15
CA VAL A 89 -5.86 -3.97 0.06
C VAL A 89 -4.66 -4.27 -0.82
N LEU A 90 -4.90 -4.59 -2.09
CA LEU A 90 -3.87 -4.78 -3.10
C LEU A 90 -3.97 -3.67 -4.14
N ILE A 91 -2.90 -2.90 -4.32
CA ILE A 91 -2.74 -1.93 -5.39
C ILE A 91 -1.58 -2.41 -6.28
N GLU A 92 -1.81 -2.53 -7.58
CA GLU A 92 -0.83 -3.06 -8.53
C GLU A 92 -0.83 -2.24 -9.82
N ASP A 93 0.36 -1.89 -10.31
CA ASP A 93 0.55 -1.14 -11.55
C ASP A 93 -0.26 0.18 -11.58
N ALA A 94 -0.19 0.96 -10.48
CA ALA A 94 -0.93 2.20 -10.33
C ALA A 94 -0.03 3.46 -10.33
N GLN A 95 -0.52 4.57 -10.88
CA GLN A 95 0.22 5.83 -10.96
C GLN A 95 -0.60 7.02 -10.46
N GLY A 96 0.01 7.93 -9.71
CA GLY A 96 -0.63 9.18 -9.26
C GLY A 96 -0.63 9.36 -7.74
N ALA A 97 -1.74 9.86 -7.20
CA ALA A 97 -1.90 10.06 -5.76
C ALA A 97 -2.67 8.87 -5.17
N ILE A 98 -1.98 8.00 -4.43
CA ILE A 98 -2.52 6.73 -3.93
C ILE A 98 -2.54 6.76 -2.41
N THR A 99 -3.70 6.49 -1.83
CA THR A 99 -3.87 6.30 -0.40
C THR A 99 -4.51 4.95 -0.13
N ALA A 100 -3.79 4.05 0.53
CA ALA A 100 -4.26 2.70 0.85
C ALA A 100 -4.28 2.49 2.37
N ARG A 101 -5.43 2.05 2.90
CA ARG A 101 -5.63 1.85 4.33
C ARG A 101 -6.25 0.50 4.65
N SER A 102 -5.67 -0.24 5.59
CA SER A 102 -6.37 -1.35 6.25
C SER A 102 -6.08 -1.38 7.74
N ASN A 103 -7.12 -1.46 8.56
CA ASN A 103 -6.93 -1.49 10.01
C ASN A 103 -6.38 -2.84 10.48
N ARG A 104 -6.89 -3.96 9.96
CA ARG A 104 -6.48 -5.32 10.37
C ARG A 104 -5.99 -6.22 9.23
N GLY A 105 -6.32 -5.91 7.98
CA GLY A 105 -5.87 -6.66 6.82
C GLY A 105 -4.48 -6.21 6.38
N ASP A 106 -3.92 -6.94 5.44
CA ASP A 106 -2.64 -6.59 4.83
C ASP A 106 -2.83 -5.52 3.75
N VAL A 107 -1.83 -4.67 3.55
CA VAL A 107 -1.81 -3.72 2.44
C VAL A 107 -0.58 -3.99 1.59
N THR A 108 -0.80 -4.22 0.30
CA THR A 108 0.28 -4.48 -0.66
C THR A 108 0.19 -3.48 -1.80
N VAL A 109 1.29 -2.78 -2.07
CA VAL A 109 1.45 -1.88 -3.21
C VAL A 109 2.57 -2.41 -4.10
N LYS A 110 2.27 -2.68 -5.37
CA LYS A 110 3.22 -3.25 -6.34
C LYS A 110 3.39 -2.36 -7.56
N ASN A 111 4.63 -2.20 -8.02
CA ASN A 111 4.97 -1.54 -9.28
C ASN A 111 4.25 -0.19 -9.48
N SER A 112 4.11 0.58 -8.41
CA SER A 112 3.29 1.79 -8.40
C SER A 112 4.14 3.03 -8.15
N ALA A 113 3.74 4.17 -8.72
CA ALA A 113 4.55 5.38 -8.73
C ALA A 113 3.73 6.64 -8.40
N GLY A 114 4.36 7.60 -7.72
CA GLY A 114 3.77 8.92 -7.46
C GLY A 114 3.81 9.31 -5.99
N ILE A 115 2.70 9.83 -5.47
CA ILE A 115 2.54 10.15 -4.05
C ILE A 115 1.75 9.00 -3.41
N ILE A 116 2.42 8.18 -2.59
CA ILE A 116 1.85 6.94 -2.05
C ILE A 116 1.80 7.03 -0.52
N SER A 117 0.61 6.95 0.05
CA SER A 117 0.39 6.87 1.50
C SER A 117 -0.23 5.52 1.87
N VAL A 118 0.46 4.76 2.72
CA VAL A 118 -0.02 3.46 3.23
C VAL A 118 -0.17 3.53 4.75
N VAL A 119 -1.38 3.24 5.24
CA VAL A 119 -1.68 3.29 6.68
C VAL A 119 -2.29 1.99 7.13
N GLY A 120 -1.74 1.40 8.19
CA GLY A 120 -2.39 0.28 8.88
C GLY A 120 -2.22 0.37 10.39
N ASN A 121 -2.94 -0.45 11.14
CA ASN A 121 -2.73 -0.55 12.60
C ASN A 121 -2.11 -1.91 12.96
N TYR A 122 -2.52 -2.96 12.25
CA TYR A 122 -2.01 -4.32 12.32
C TYR A 122 -1.70 -4.82 10.90
N GLY A 123 -1.33 -6.10 10.78
CA GLY A 123 -1.07 -6.73 9.49
C GLY A 123 0.30 -6.42 8.90
N LEU A 124 0.48 -6.79 7.65
CA LEU A 124 1.68 -6.60 6.86
C LEU A 124 1.44 -5.50 5.81
N LEU A 125 2.29 -4.48 5.84
CA LEU A 125 2.35 -3.43 4.82
C LEU A 125 3.54 -3.73 3.90
N THR A 126 3.27 -4.12 2.66
CA THR A 126 4.28 -4.48 1.67
C THR A 126 4.31 -3.47 0.53
N LEU A 127 5.48 -2.94 0.24
CA LEU A 127 5.76 -2.14 -0.94
C LEU A 127 6.82 -2.86 -1.77
N ASP A 128 6.49 -3.17 -3.01
CA ASP A 128 7.34 -3.95 -3.92
C ASP A 128 7.44 -3.23 -5.27
N GLY A 129 8.60 -2.65 -5.57
CA GLY A 129 8.80 -1.85 -6.78
C GLY A 129 8.05 -0.51 -6.77
N ALA A 130 7.74 0.05 -5.60
CA ALA A 130 7.11 1.36 -5.47
C ALA A 130 8.14 2.51 -5.48
N ASN A 131 7.86 3.61 -6.19
CA ASN A 131 8.75 4.78 -6.31
C ASN A 131 8.00 6.13 -6.20
N GLY A 132 8.73 7.22 -5.97
CA GLY A 132 8.20 8.57 -5.74
C GLY A 132 8.24 9.04 -4.28
N ASP A 133 7.22 9.76 -3.84
CA ASP A 133 7.06 10.25 -2.45
C ASP A 133 6.16 9.28 -1.67
N ILE A 134 6.77 8.48 -0.82
CA ILE A 134 6.16 7.32 -0.17
C ILE A 134 6.17 7.52 1.35
N GLY A 135 4.98 7.46 1.95
CA GLY A 135 4.79 7.45 3.40
C GLY A 135 4.06 6.19 3.85
N VAL A 136 4.68 5.41 4.74
CA VAL A 136 4.09 4.19 5.32
C VAL A 136 4.07 4.32 6.83
N SER A 137 2.91 4.10 7.45
CA SER A 137 2.76 4.19 8.91
C SER A 137 1.93 3.04 9.49
N THR A 138 2.42 2.45 10.58
CA THR A 138 1.66 1.48 11.38
C THR A 138 1.93 1.55 12.88
N ILE A 139 1.13 0.86 13.70
CA ILE A 139 1.32 0.81 15.16
C ILE A 139 1.96 -0.53 15.55
N MET A 140 1.32 -1.64 15.16
CA MET A 140 1.75 -3.00 15.50
C MET A 140 2.07 -3.85 14.26
N GLY A 141 1.88 -3.31 13.06
CA GLY A 141 2.11 -4.02 11.82
C GLY A 141 3.57 -4.08 11.40
N THR A 142 3.87 -5.02 10.51
CA THR A 142 5.19 -5.16 9.89
C THR A 142 5.23 -4.32 8.62
N ILE A 143 6.35 -3.64 8.36
CA ILE A 143 6.61 -2.98 7.08
C ILE A 143 7.66 -3.78 6.31
N ASN A 144 7.35 -4.13 5.06
CA ASN A 144 8.31 -4.66 4.09
C ASN A 144 8.42 -3.70 2.92
N PHE A 145 9.63 -3.25 2.62
CA PHE A 145 9.94 -2.47 1.43
C PHE A 145 10.98 -3.21 0.60
N THR A 146 10.67 -3.45 -0.67
CA THR A 146 11.60 -4.01 -1.65
C THR A 146 11.57 -3.13 -2.89
N GLY A 147 12.73 -2.66 -3.34
CA GLY A 147 12.81 -1.97 -4.62
C GLY A 147 13.98 -1.00 -4.74
N LEU A 148 14.00 -0.33 -5.89
CA LEU A 148 14.93 0.73 -6.24
C LEU A 148 14.46 2.08 -5.73
N ILE A 149 15.37 2.83 -5.08
CA ILE A 149 15.16 4.23 -4.72
C ILE A 149 16.03 5.10 -5.65
N HIS A 150 15.38 5.88 -6.50
CA HIS A 150 16.02 6.77 -7.47
C HIS A 150 16.35 8.15 -6.89
N ALA A 151 17.07 8.95 -7.67
CA ALA A 151 17.22 10.37 -7.42
C ALA A 151 15.85 11.07 -7.39
N GLY A 152 15.59 11.82 -6.33
CA GLY A 152 14.32 12.54 -6.10
C GLY A 152 13.25 11.75 -5.36
N ASP A 153 13.42 10.43 -5.18
CA ASP A 153 12.50 9.62 -4.38
C ASP A 153 12.65 9.94 -2.89
N ASN A 154 11.53 9.90 -2.16
CA ASN A 154 11.49 10.11 -0.72
C ASN A 154 10.66 9.01 -0.07
N VAL A 155 11.29 8.11 0.67
CA VAL A 155 10.64 6.98 1.31
C VAL A 155 10.70 7.12 2.82
N ARG A 156 9.54 7.16 3.47
CA ARG A 156 9.40 7.30 4.93
C ARG A 156 8.59 6.16 5.50
N LEU A 157 9.22 5.34 6.33
CA LEU A 157 8.64 4.15 6.96
C LEU A 157 8.59 4.34 8.47
N GLU A 158 7.39 4.28 9.05
CA GLU A 158 7.19 4.46 10.49
C GLU A 158 6.35 3.37 11.12
N THR A 159 6.81 2.85 12.25
CA THR A 159 6.03 1.91 13.04
C THR A 159 6.31 2.06 14.52
N ASP A 160 5.30 1.98 15.38
CA ASP A 160 5.53 2.08 16.82
C ASP A 160 6.28 0.83 17.34
N HIS A 161 5.72 -0.36 17.11
CA HIS A 161 6.22 -1.60 17.69
C HIS A 161 6.66 -2.66 16.69
N GLY A 162 6.16 -2.61 15.45
CA GLY A 162 6.35 -3.67 14.48
C GLY A 162 7.72 -3.64 13.80
N PRO A 163 8.16 -4.74 13.21
CA PRO A 163 9.43 -4.78 12.49
C PRO A 163 9.37 -4.03 11.16
N VAL A 164 10.53 -3.56 10.72
CA VAL A 164 10.74 -2.99 9.39
C VAL A 164 11.82 -3.81 8.67
N ASP A 165 11.49 -4.39 7.53
CA ASP A 165 12.43 -5.08 6.64
C ASP A 165 12.54 -4.30 5.34
N VAL A 166 13.77 -3.95 4.96
CA VAL A 166 14.08 -3.20 3.76
C VAL A 166 15.10 -3.98 2.93
N THR A 167 14.75 -4.24 1.68
CA THR A 167 15.63 -4.82 0.65
C THR A 167 15.79 -3.81 -0.49
N LEU A 168 16.96 -3.19 -0.57
CA LEU A 168 17.30 -2.20 -1.59
C LEU A 168 17.89 -2.87 -2.83
N GLU A 169 17.51 -2.42 -4.02
CA GLU A 169 18.22 -2.78 -5.25
C GLU A 169 19.62 -2.15 -5.28
N ALA A 170 20.58 -2.85 -5.91
CA ALA A 170 21.99 -2.46 -5.94
C ALA A 170 22.23 -1.08 -6.58
N ASP A 171 21.35 -0.67 -7.49
CA ASP A 171 21.42 0.59 -8.22
C ASP A 171 20.81 1.78 -7.45
N SER A 172 20.34 1.57 -6.21
CA SER A 172 19.70 2.65 -5.43
C SER A 172 20.66 3.78 -5.09
N THR A 173 20.14 5.01 -5.08
CA THR A 173 20.89 6.20 -4.68
C THR A 173 20.11 6.95 -3.61
N LEU A 174 20.62 7.00 -2.38
CA LEU A 174 19.88 7.58 -1.26
C LEU A 174 20.76 8.03 -0.09
N THR A 175 20.22 8.96 0.67
CA THR A 175 20.60 9.20 2.06
C THR A 175 19.75 8.32 2.97
N LEU A 176 20.40 7.54 3.84
CA LEU A 176 19.74 6.65 4.78
C LEU A 176 19.75 7.28 6.17
N ALA A 177 18.60 7.26 6.83
CA ALA A 177 18.48 7.58 8.26
C ALA A 177 17.44 6.66 8.91
N ALA A 178 17.91 5.67 9.65
CA ALA A 178 17.08 4.71 10.38
C ALA A 178 17.33 4.81 11.88
N GLN A 179 16.26 4.78 12.67
CA GLN A 179 16.33 4.80 14.13
C GLN A 179 15.28 3.89 14.79
N SER A 180 15.71 3.13 15.79
CA SER A 180 14.85 2.43 16.75
C SER A 180 15.17 2.91 18.17
N THR A 181 14.17 3.07 19.03
CA THR A 181 14.41 3.46 20.43
C THR A 181 14.93 2.29 21.26
N SER A 182 14.32 1.11 21.12
CA SER A 182 14.66 -0.08 21.91
C SER A 182 14.83 -1.37 21.11
N GLY A 183 14.35 -1.43 19.86
CA GLY A 183 14.49 -2.59 18.99
C GLY A 183 15.86 -2.70 18.34
N ASP A 184 16.25 -3.90 17.93
CA ASP A 184 17.55 -4.16 17.34
C ASP A 184 17.63 -3.69 15.89
N MET A 185 18.80 -3.20 15.49
CA MET A 185 19.06 -2.75 14.14
C MET A 185 20.20 -3.53 13.51
N ALA A 186 19.97 -4.01 12.29
CA ALA A 186 20.99 -4.61 11.44
C ALA A 186 20.99 -3.93 10.07
N CYS A 187 22.08 -3.24 9.77
CA CYS A 187 22.32 -2.61 8.48
C CYS A 187 23.44 -3.33 7.74
N MET A 188 23.09 -3.93 6.61
CA MET A 188 24.01 -4.64 5.71
C MET A 188 24.06 -3.90 4.37
N VAL A 189 24.42 -2.62 4.43
CA VAL A 189 24.55 -1.72 3.27
C VAL A 189 25.96 -1.12 3.29
N SER A 190 26.59 -0.97 2.14
CA SER A 190 27.93 -0.35 2.06
C SER A 190 27.84 1.17 2.19
N GLY A 191 28.82 1.80 2.85
CA GLY A 191 28.88 3.27 2.96
C GLY A 191 28.02 3.89 4.07
N VAL A 192 27.36 3.06 4.89
CA VAL A 192 26.58 3.52 6.04
C VAL A 192 27.31 3.24 7.34
N ASN A 193 27.16 4.15 8.30
CA ASN A 193 27.54 3.93 9.69
C ASN A 193 26.36 3.28 10.40
N SER A 194 26.63 2.34 11.30
CA SER A 194 25.58 1.65 12.03
C SER A 194 25.97 1.38 13.47
N SER A 195 24.97 1.41 14.34
CA SER A 195 24.99 0.94 15.72
C SER A 195 23.90 -0.11 15.90
N THR A 196 23.69 -0.57 17.13
CA THR A 196 22.62 -1.51 17.47
C THR A 196 21.22 -0.88 17.43
N ARG A 197 21.11 0.46 17.31
CA ARG A 197 19.83 1.21 17.40
C ARG A 197 19.62 2.27 16.32
N TRP A 198 20.64 2.59 15.54
CA TRP A 198 20.55 3.59 14.47
C TRP A 198 21.50 3.23 13.33
N CYS A 199 21.20 3.77 12.16
CA CYS A 199 21.97 3.55 10.95
C CYS A 199 21.78 4.75 10.03
N ASP A 200 22.88 5.38 9.64
CA ASP A 200 22.85 6.56 8.79
C ASP A 200 24.01 6.57 7.79
N GLY A 201 23.84 7.30 6.70
CA GLY A 201 24.90 7.49 5.72
C GLY A 201 24.36 7.62 4.32
N GLN A 202 25.24 7.36 3.37
CA GLN A 202 24.95 7.55 1.95
C GLN A 202 25.18 6.24 1.21
N PHE A 203 24.20 5.88 0.37
CA PHE A 203 24.28 4.77 -0.57
C PHE A 203 24.15 5.33 -1.99
N GLY A 204 25.05 4.93 -2.90
CA GLY A 204 25.13 5.54 -4.23
C GLY A 204 25.46 7.04 -4.19
N THR A 205 24.83 7.83 -5.06
CA THR A 205 25.07 9.29 -5.16
C THR A 205 24.36 10.11 -4.07
N GLY A 206 23.41 9.53 -3.35
CA GLY A 206 22.71 10.20 -2.24
C GLY A 206 21.55 11.10 -2.65
N ASP A 207 21.05 10.99 -3.88
CA ASP A 207 20.06 11.93 -4.42
C ASP A 207 18.59 11.54 -4.14
N GLY A 208 18.34 10.40 -3.50
CA GLY A 208 17.07 10.00 -2.90
C GLY A 208 17.13 10.01 -1.36
N ALA A 209 16.02 9.68 -0.70
CA ALA A 209 15.95 9.61 0.77
C ALA A 209 15.20 8.37 1.26
N LEU A 210 15.76 7.71 2.27
CA LEU A 210 15.09 6.66 3.04
C LEU A 210 15.17 6.99 4.54
N GLN A 211 14.00 7.23 5.13
CA GLN A 211 13.85 7.50 6.56
C GLN A 211 13.05 6.38 7.22
N ILE A 212 13.59 5.78 8.28
CA ILE A 212 12.93 4.73 9.04
C ILE A 212 12.88 5.11 10.51
N ARG A 213 11.70 5.03 11.12
CA ARG A 213 11.55 5.25 12.56
C ARG A 213 10.70 4.17 13.20
N THR A 214 11.18 3.69 14.34
CA THR A 214 10.38 2.86 15.22
C THR A 214 10.70 3.07 16.69
N VAL A 215 9.75 2.74 17.57
CA VAL A 215 9.98 2.78 19.02
C VAL A 215 10.60 1.47 19.46
N SER A 216 9.94 0.34 19.26
CA SER A 216 10.44 -0.98 19.71
C SER A 216 10.67 -2.00 18.60
N GLY A 217 10.33 -1.66 17.36
CA GLY A 217 10.52 -2.54 16.21
C GLY A 217 11.99 -2.82 15.93
N ALA A 218 12.27 -4.06 15.51
CA ALA A 218 13.55 -4.39 14.90
C ALA A 218 13.59 -3.88 13.46
N VAL A 219 14.77 -3.45 13.00
CA VAL A 219 14.97 -2.91 11.66
C VAL A 219 16.08 -3.69 10.96
N TRP A 220 15.76 -4.30 9.83
CA TRP A 220 16.71 -4.97 8.95
C TRP A 220 16.78 -4.27 7.62
N ILE A 221 17.99 -3.88 7.22
CA ILE A 221 18.25 -3.22 5.93
C ILE A 221 19.35 -4.00 5.23
N ARG A 222 19.07 -4.46 4.01
CA ARG A 222 20.00 -5.22 3.17
C ARG A 222 19.89 -4.78 1.72
N THR A 223 20.93 -5.04 0.94
CA THR A 223 20.86 -4.95 -0.52
C THR A 223 20.44 -6.29 -1.10
N MET A 224 19.83 -6.28 -2.28
CA MET A 224 19.68 -7.52 -3.07
C MET A 224 21.06 -8.13 -3.36
N PRO A 225 21.13 -9.47 -3.49
CA PRO A 225 22.35 -10.18 -3.88
C PRO A 225 22.88 -9.77 -5.26
#